data_AF-A0A813C0C6-F1
#
_entry.id   AF-A0A813C0C6-F1
#
_cell.length_a   1.000
_cell.length_b   1.000
_cell.length_c   1.000
_cell.angle_alpha   90.00
_cell.angle_beta   90.00
_cell.angle_gamma   90.00
#
_symmetry.space_group_name_H-M   'P 1'
#
loop_
_entity.id
_entity.type
_entity.pdbx_description
1 polymer ?
#
loop_
_entity_poly.entity_id
_entity_poly.type
_entity_poly.pdbx_seq_one_letter_code
_entity_poly.pdbx_strand_id
1 'polypeptide(L)'
;MTFINATAPQIQCASRLRIIDVSVTGTTASLMAPKRKIQRLTCDNGLEGYLDKMETGCHRCRPGFFQLQGGPEIRNDNQVTGHNCIQAPQGSEQIDQILQIRPGFMVARSNLSTSLRCPNVMACPGGQLIADQGVRDMCEHGYEGRGCVNCQKSSHGRVTNNPFACAACAQRPFRKVFQWTWFILQNSGIFAISASGVLMVEQESYKSTILTNQLMSYVTVSLPVLTAVMYSQTFRNTAEIVQDLLHTLQIPVEIADSGGGLACSHTVKRSIKNSQAHGFLSSGIISSSIITSRLLPGMMLVLAAVARAEVKDYRFNACWVLRLHQICRYIGLKKTLYGTDVVFAATALCLMAILGWLVDFWSAVVVGFNCFLPRICFCLGRHLVCYRMLPQAQGGEMVCGFEEDAHIPKPMACVMMVVCFLVGAGMWAVLLRYRGDSSSPGVMYLTNAYTTECRMWEITVLLRKMALMAVNAILPVTLHASMQMECISMILLISLVMNHRCAPYVSK
;
A
#
# COMPACT_ATOMS: atom_id res chain seq x y z
N MET A 1 -17.40 39.75 50.83
CA MET A 1 -18.43 38.77 50.42
C MET A 1 -17.82 37.37 50.53
N THR A 2 -18.58 36.39 51.04
CA THR A 2 -18.14 34.98 51.15
C THR A 2 -19.05 34.13 50.28
N PHE A 3 -18.47 33.37 49.35
CA PHE A 3 -19.20 32.44 48.50
C PHE A 3 -18.87 31.00 48.93
N ILE A 4 -19.91 30.19 49.08
CA ILE A 4 -19.84 28.75 49.33
C ILE A 4 -20.83 28.15 48.32
N ASN A 5 -20.36 27.29 47.41
CA ASN A 5 -21.18 26.61 46.39
C ASN A 5 -22.01 27.51 45.45
N ALA A 6 -21.37 28.45 44.72
CA ALA A 6 -22.07 29.32 43.76
C ALA A 6 -21.54 29.15 42.31
N THR A 7 -22.44 29.07 41.33
CA THR A 7 -22.15 29.19 39.89
C THR A 7 -22.24 30.65 39.48
N ALA A 8 -21.11 31.37 39.45
CA ALA A 8 -21.11 32.82 39.25
C ALA A 8 -20.61 33.21 37.86
N PRO A 9 -21.39 33.90 37.01
CA PRO A 9 -20.89 34.31 35.70
C PRO A 9 -19.91 35.48 35.80
N GLN A 10 -20.18 36.55 36.58
CA GLN A 10 -19.22 37.63 36.87
C GLN A 10 -19.56 38.32 38.20
N ILE A 11 -18.58 38.48 39.11
CA ILE A 11 -18.76 39.19 40.39
C ILE A 11 -17.72 40.30 40.52
N GLN A 12 -18.17 41.53 40.74
CA GLN A 12 -17.30 42.68 41.01
C GLN A 12 -17.46 43.12 42.47
N CYS A 13 -16.35 43.21 43.21
CA CYS A 13 -16.32 43.64 44.61
C CYS A 13 -15.36 44.82 44.79
N ALA A 14 -15.85 45.92 45.39
CA ALA A 14 -15.09 47.17 45.52
C ALA A 14 -13.89 47.10 46.49
N SER A 15 -13.85 46.14 47.42
CA SER A 15 -12.92 46.20 48.56
C SER A 15 -12.19 44.89 48.87
N ARG A 16 -12.88 43.87 49.42
CA ARG A 16 -12.28 42.56 49.78
C ARG A 16 -13.17 41.39 49.41
N LEU A 17 -12.59 40.40 48.74
CA LEU A 17 -13.24 39.15 48.35
C LEU A 17 -12.56 37.95 49.02
N ARG A 18 -13.35 37.06 49.64
CA ARG A 18 -12.87 35.80 50.21
C ARG A 18 -13.58 34.64 49.53
N ILE A 19 -12.82 33.77 48.89
CA ILE A 19 -13.31 32.62 48.11
C ILE A 19 -12.96 31.36 48.88
N ILE A 20 -13.95 30.56 49.24
CA ILE A 20 -13.79 29.31 50.00
C ILE A 20 -14.54 28.21 49.24
N ASP A 21 -13.80 27.22 48.74
CA ASP A 21 -14.33 26.04 48.06
C ASP A 21 -15.41 26.37 47.02
N VAL A 22 -15.05 27.19 46.03
CA VAL A 22 -15.92 27.52 44.90
C VAL A 22 -15.57 26.63 43.71
N SER A 23 -16.60 26.04 43.10
CA SER A 23 -16.47 25.28 41.86
C SER A 23 -17.21 26.00 40.73
N VAL A 24 -16.51 26.25 39.62
CA VAL A 24 -17.06 26.90 38.43
C VAL A 24 -17.35 25.83 37.39
N THR A 25 -18.62 25.65 37.03
CA THR A 25 -19.07 24.66 36.04
C THR A 25 -19.63 25.31 34.78
N GLY A 26 -19.37 24.67 33.62
CA GLY A 26 -19.99 24.95 32.32
C GLY A 26 -19.62 26.26 31.58
N THR A 27 -19.43 27.38 32.29
CA THR A 27 -19.21 28.70 31.64
C THR A 27 -18.08 29.50 32.28
N THR A 28 -17.60 30.51 31.56
CA THR A 28 -16.59 31.45 32.06
C THR A 28 -17.11 32.17 33.30
N ALA A 29 -16.30 32.18 34.36
CA ALA A 29 -16.56 32.92 35.58
C ALA A 29 -15.39 33.85 35.89
N SER A 30 -15.68 35.11 36.19
CA SER A 30 -14.67 36.10 36.56
C SER A 30 -15.02 36.79 37.88
N LEU A 31 -14.04 36.91 38.77
CA LEU A 31 -14.15 37.54 40.08
C LEU A 31 -13.17 38.71 40.16
N MET A 32 -13.69 39.93 40.21
CA MET A 32 -12.89 41.16 40.21
C MET A 32 -12.84 41.78 41.61
N ALA A 33 -11.66 41.86 42.21
CA ALA A 33 -11.44 42.52 43.50
C ALA A 33 -9.97 42.94 43.71
N PRO A 34 -9.71 44.14 44.27
CA PRO A 34 -8.35 44.64 44.49
C PRO A 34 -7.60 43.90 45.61
N LYS A 35 -8.31 43.34 46.61
CA LYS A 35 -7.75 42.47 47.65
C LYS A 35 -8.57 41.19 47.74
N ARG A 36 -7.92 40.05 47.53
CA ARG A 36 -8.58 38.74 47.54
C ARG A 36 -7.80 37.72 48.34
N LYS A 37 -8.53 36.81 48.98
CA LYS A 37 -7.98 35.61 49.64
C LYS A 37 -8.70 34.39 49.10
N ILE A 38 -7.98 33.57 48.34
CA ILE A 38 -8.51 32.38 47.66
C ILE A 38 -8.03 31.16 48.43
N GLN A 39 -8.96 30.44 49.05
CA GLN A 39 -8.64 29.17 49.70
C GLN A 39 -8.61 28.04 48.67
N ARG A 40 -9.66 27.96 47.85
CA ARG A 40 -9.81 26.97 46.79
C ARG A 40 -10.82 27.44 45.75
N LEU A 41 -10.39 27.48 44.49
CA LEU A 41 -11.27 27.68 43.33
C LEU A 41 -10.97 26.55 42.33
N THR A 42 -11.94 25.69 42.07
CA THR A 42 -11.83 24.63 41.07
C THR A 42 -12.59 25.01 39.81
N CYS A 43 -11.90 24.98 38.68
CA CYS A 43 -12.53 25.11 37.37
C CYS A 43 -12.99 23.74 36.86
N ASP A 44 -14.05 23.71 36.06
CA ASP A 44 -14.53 22.52 35.36
C ASP A 44 -13.72 22.26 34.07
N ASN A 45 -13.93 21.09 33.45
CA ASN A 45 -13.23 20.70 32.23
C ASN A 45 -13.50 21.71 31.09
N GLY A 46 -12.43 22.09 30.37
CA GLY A 46 -12.50 23.06 29.28
C GLY A 46 -12.33 24.54 29.70
N LEU A 47 -12.02 24.81 30.97
CA LEU A 47 -11.75 26.14 31.48
C LEU A 47 -10.29 26.29 31.97
N GLU A 48 -9.57 27.33 31.55
CA GLU A 48 -8.29 27.74 32.14
C GLU A 48 -8.47 28.63 33.37
N GLY A 49 -7.60 28.44 34.36
CA GLY A 49 -7.50 29.30 35.53
C GLY A 49 -6.81 30.60 35.13
N TYR A 50 -7.49 31.72 35.33
CA TYR A 50 -6.98 33.04 35.03
C TYR A 50 -6.70 33.80 36.32
N LEU A 51 -5.53 34.42 36.39
CA LEU A 51 -5.10 35.19 37.54
C LEU A 51 -4.36 36.45 37.07
N ASP A 52 -5.02 37.60 37.23
CA ASP A 52 -4.46 38.93 37.01
C ASP A 52 -4.58 39.78 38.29
N LYS A 53 -3.88 40.91 38.38
CA LYS A 53 -3.88 41.79 39.57
C LYS A 53 -5.28 42.13 40.06
N MET A 54 -6.25 42.31 39.15
CA MET A 54 -7.62 42.69 39.50
C MET A 54 -8.64 41.57 39.36
N GLU A 55 -8.30 40.51 38.61
CA GLU A 55 -9.25 39.49 38.15
C GLU A 55 -8.76 38.09 38.51
N THR A 56 -9.66 37.23 38.98
CA THR A 56 -9.38 35.80 39.12
C THR A 56 -10.61 35.01 38.77
N GLY A 57 -10.43 33.94 38.00
CA GLY A 57 -11.56 33.21 37.47
C GLY A 57 -11.18 31.97 36.68
N CYS A 58 -12.19 31.42 36.04
CA CYS A 58 -12.07 30.29 35.12
C CYS A 58 -12.59 30.77 33.76
N HIS A 59 -11.73 30.84 32.74
CA HIS A 59 -12.11 31.26 31.39
C HIS A 59 -12.13 30.06 30.46
N ARG A 60 -13.00 30.06 29.44
CA ARG A 60 -12.89 29.05 28.38
C ARG A 60 -11.51 29.11 27.74
N CYS A 61 -10.97 27.94 27.41
CA CYS A 61 -9.74 27.85 26.63
C CYS A 61 -9.83 28.73 25.38
N ARG A 62 -8.73 29.40 25.05
CA ARG A 62 -8.65 30.24 23.85
C ARG A 62 -8.86 29.38 22.58
N PRO A 63 -9.33 29.95 21.46
CA PRO A 63 -9.46 29.22 20.21
C PRO A 63 -8.16 28.50 19.83
N GLY A 64 -8.26 27.20 19.52
CA GLY A 64 -7.10 26.36 19.25
C GLY A 64 -6.42 25.76 20.48
N PHE A 65 -6.98 25.95 21.69
CA PHE A 65 -6.57 25.28 22.91
C PHE A 65 -7.75 24.51 23.52
N PHE A 66 -7.46 23.42 24.21
CA PHE A 66 -8.46 22.56 24.82
C PHE A 66 -7.92 21.94 26.12
N GLN A 67 -8.83 21.41 26.94
CA GLN A 67 -8.48 20.72 28.18
C GLN A 67 -9.31 19.45 28.31
N LEU A 68 -8.63 18.31 28.41
CA LEU A 68 -9.28 17.00 28.52
C LEU A 68 -9.62 16.65 29.96
N GLN A 69 -8.70 16.77 30.91
CA GLN A 69 -8.93 16.21 32.23
C GLN A 69 -8.53 17.17 33.34
N GLY A 70 -9.43 17.32 34.32
CA GLY A 70 -9.21 18.03 35.58
C GLY A 70 -8.95 19.51 35.36
N GLY A 71 -10.00 20.32 35.48
CA GLY A 71 -9.87 21.77 35.45
C GLY A 71 -8.83 22.27 36.47
N PRO A 72 -8.17 23.41 36.20
CA PRO A 72 -7.18 23.97 37.08
C PRO A 72 -7.81 24.35 38.43
N GLU A 73 -7.01 24.19 39.46
CA GLU A 73 -7.32 24.52 40.84
C GLU A 73 -6.41 25.67 41.29
N ILE A 74 -7.02 26.81 41.65
CA ILE A 74 -6.32 27.95 42.22
C ILE A 74 -6.34 27.81 43.74
N ARG A 75 -5.16 27.61 44.34
CA ARG A 75 -4.99 27.45 45.79
C ARG A 75 -4.36 28.69 46.42
N ASN A 76 -4.38 28.70 47.77
CA ASN A 76 -3.69 29.70 48.59
C ASN A 76 -2.34 30.08 47.96
N ASP A 77 -2.02 31.38 47.97
CA ASP A 77 -0.82 31.99 47.35
C ASP A 77 -0.90 32.26 45.84
N ASN A 78 -2.12 32.30 45.28
CA ASN A 78 -2.35 32.61 43.87
C ASN A 78 -1.62 31.65 42.91
N GLN A 79 -1.33 30.43 43.37
CA GLN A 79 -0.72 29.41 42.53
C GLN A 79 -1.83 28.65 41.80
N VAL A 80 -1.76 28.66 40.46
CA VAL A 80 -2.60 27.81 39.62
C VAL A 80 -1.96 26.43 39.58
N THR A 81 -2.66 25.44 40.12
CA THR A 81 -2.24 24.03 40.14
C THR A 81 -3.20 23.21 39.28
N GLY A 82 -2.74 22.18 38.58
CA GLY A 82 -3.59 21.36 37.70
C GLY A 82 -3.27 21.54 36.22
N HIS A 83 -4.13 21.00 35.36
CA HIS A 83 -3.89 21.00 33.92
C HIS A 83 -4.32 22.35 33.32
N ASN A 84 -3.43 22.95 32.54
CA ASN A 84 -3.76 24.13 31.74
C ASN A 84 -4.33 23.70 30.39
N CYS A 85 -5.03 24.61 29.72
CA CYS A 85 -5.40 24.42 28.33
C CYS A 85 -4.15 24.18 27.47
N ILE A 86 -4.16 23.10 26.70
CA ILE A 86 -3.08 22.70 25.79
C ILE A 86 -3.48 23.01 24.36
N GLN A 87 -2.50 23.25 23.49
CA GLN A 87 -2.77 23.50 22.09
C GLN A 87 -3.44 22.28 21.44
N ALA A 88 -4.51 22.50 20.69
CA ALA A 88 -5.21 21.47 19.95
C ALA A 88 -4.26 20.83 18.92
N PRO A 89 -4.12 19.49 18.91
CA PRO A 89 -3.25 18.79 17.97
C PRO A 89 -3.69 19.04 16.53
N GLN A 90 -2.75 19.00 15.57
CA GLN A 90 -3.11 19.21 14.17
C GLN A 90 -4.03 18.10 13.67
N GLY A 91 -4.95 18.46 12.78
CA GLY A 91 -5.96 17.53 12.27
C GLY A 91 -7.04 17.19 13.31
N SER A 92 -7.16 17.97 14.38
CA SER A 92 -8.31 17.91 15.28
C SER A 92 -9.32 19.01 14.98
N GLU A 93 -10.57 18.73 15.36
CA GLU A 93 -11.70 19.64 15.28
C GLU A 93 -12.45 19.57 16.61
N GLN A 94 -12.64 20.73 17.24
CA GLN A 94 -13.34 20.81 18.51
C GLN A 94 -14.83 20.94 18.25
N ILE A 95 -15.61 19.97 18.70
CA ILE A 95 -17.06 19.98 18.67
C ILE A 95 -17.52 19.93 20.12
N ASP A 96 -17.93 21.09 20.65
CA ASP A 96 -18.25 21.31 22.06
C ASP A 96 -17.06 20.97 22.99
N GLN A 97 -17.24 19.99 23.87
CA GLN A 97 -16.23 19.47 24.80
C GLN A 97 -15.51 18.23 24.25
N ILE A 98 -15.86 17.78 23.04
CA ILE A 98 -15.26 16.60 22.41
C ILE A 98 -14.25 17.08 21.38
N LEU A 99 -13.01 16.62 21.53
CA LEU A 99 -11.99 16.84 20.51
C LEU A 99 -12.02 15.67 19.52
N GLN A 100 -12.51 15.93 18.31
CA GLN A 100 -12.56 14.95 17.23
C GLN A 100 -11.25 14.99 16.44
N ILE A 101 -10.57 13.86 16.35
CA ILE A 101 -9.36 13.67 15.55
C ILE A 101 -9.76 13.14 14.17
N ARG A 102 -9.30 13.81 13.12
CA ARG A 102 -9.59 13.44 11.73
C ARG A 102 -8.89 12.12 11.35
N PRO A 103 -9.47 11.33 10.42
CA PRO A 103 -8.82 10.13 9.89
C PRO A 103 -7.43 10.43 9.33
N GLY A 104 -6.51 9.49 9.52
CA GLY A 104 -5.09 9.63 9.15
C GLY A 104 -4.24 10.36 10.19
N PHE A 105 -4.82 10.82 11.30
CA PHE A 105 -4.11 11.40 12.43
C PHE A 105 -4.39 10.63 13.71
N MET A 106 -3.42 10.66 14.62
CA MET A 106 -3.59 10.21 16.00
C MET A 106 -2.91 11.17 16.96
N VAL A 107 -3.26 11.12 18.24
CA VAL A 107 -2.61 11.91 19.29
C VAL A 107 -1.59 11.07 20.03
N ALA A 108 -0.41 11.64 20.29
CA ALA A 108 0.63 10.95 21.04
C ALA A 108 0.22 10.80 22.51
N ARG A 109 0.30 9.58 23.06
CA ARG A 109 -0.04 9.31 24.47
C ARG A 109 0.81 10.11 25.46
N SER A 110 2.06 10.38 25.13
CA SER A 110 2.98 11.15 25.99
C SER A 110 2.74 12.65 25.93
N ASN A 111 2.14 13.16 24.84
CA ASN A 111 1.87 14.59 24.69
C ASN A 111 0.63 14.81 23.81
N LEU A 112 -0.46 15.21 24.46
CA LEU A 112 -1.77 15.45 23.85
C LEU A 112 -1.79 16.60 22.84
N SER A 113 -0.85 17.55 22.93
CA SER A 113 -0.72 18.63 21.94
C SER A 113 -0.06 18.15 20.64
N THR A 114 0.57 16.98 20.65
CA THR A 114 1.31 16.45 19.51
C THR A 114 0.44 15.46 18.74
N SER A 115 0.06 15.85 17.52
CA SER A 115 -0.52 14.95 16.51
C SER A 115 0.58 14.20 15.78
N LEU A 116 0.39 12.89 15.60
CA LEU A 116 1.17 12.07 14.68
C LEU A 116 0.34 11.81 13.44
N ARG A 117 0.94 11.99 12.27
CA ARG A 117 0.34 11.56 11.00
C ARG A 117 0.59 10.08 10.83
N CYS A 118 -0.47 9.34 10.56
CA CYS A 118 -0.40 7.91 10.28
C CYS A 118 -0.12 7.68 8.78
N PRO A 119 0.44 6.53 8.40
CA PRO A 119 0.87 6.32 7.02
C PRO A 119 -0.29 6.12 6.05
N ASN A 120 -1.50 5.86 6.55
CA ASN A 120 -2.74 5.85 5.78
C ASN A 120 -3.95 5.98 6.72
N VAL A 121 -5.11 6.28 6.15
CA VAL A 121 -6.38 6.44 6.90
C VAL A 121 -6.94 5.14 7.47
N MET A 122 -6.49 3.96 7.01
CA MET A 122 -6.87 2.69 7.62
C MET A 122 -6.06 2.39 8.88
N ALA A 123 -4.83 2.88 8.97
CA ALA A 123 -4.00 2.69 10.15
C ALA A 123 -4.55 3.48 11.35
N CYS A 124 -5.08 4.67 11.07
CA CYS A 124 -5.73 5.54 12.05
C CYS A 124 -7.06 6.05 11.50
N PRO A 125 -8.19 5.44 11.89
CA PRO A 125 -9.52 5.94 11.50
C PRO A 125 -9.84 7.30 12.13
N GLY A 126 -8.99 7.79 13.05
CA GLY A 126 -9.27 8.94 13.89
C GLY A 126 -10.01 8.51 15.15
N GLY A 127 -10.71 9.44 15.79
CA GLY A 127 -11.47 9.13 16.99
C GLY A 127 -11.89 10.36 17.76
N GLN A 128 -12.53 10.15 18.90
CA GLN A 128 -12.93 11.20 19.81
C GLN A 128 -12.14 11.09 21.10
N LEU A 129 -11.59 12.22 21.56
CA LEU A 129 -11.00 12.33 22.88
C LEU A 129 -12.06 12.90 23.83
N ILE A 130 -12.54 12.04 24.72
CA ILE A 130 -13.51 12.38 25.77
C ILE A 130 -12.73 12.57 27.07
N ALA A 131 -13.02 13.68 27.76
CA ALA A 131 -12.40 14.09 29.01
C ALA A 131 -12.19 12.96 30.03
N ASP A 132 -13.21 12.13 30.23
CA ASP A 132 -13.26 11.16 31.33
C ASP A 132 -12.67 9.78 30.98
N GLN A 133 -12.47 9.48 29.69
CA GLN A 133 -12.07 8.13 29.24
C GLN A 133 -10.60 7.99 28.89
N GLY A 134 -9.84 9.09 28.95
CA GLY A 134 -8.44 9.13 28.55
C GLY A 134 -8.21 8.84 27.06
N VAL A 135 -6.94 8.70 26.67
CA VAL A 135 -6.55 8.42 25.28
C VAL A 135 -6.66 6.92 25.00
N ARG A 136 -7.76 6.51 24.36
CA ARG A 136 -7.88 5.17 23.77
C ARG A 136 -6.86 4.99 22.64
N ASP A 137 -6.44 3.75 22.39
CA ASP A 137 -5.64 3.43 21.22
C ASP A 137 -6.40 3.86 19.95
N MET A 138 -5.78 4.75 19.17
CA MET A 138 -6.33 5.25 17.90
C MET A 138 -5.86 4.44 16.70
N CYS A 139 -5.06 3.39 16.93
CA CYS A 139 -4.67 2.45 15.89
C CYS A 139 -5.81 1.49 15.59
N GLU A 140 -6.08 1.28 14.31
CA GLU A 140 -6.99 0.24 13.85
C GLU A 140 -6.46 -1.16 14.21
N HIS A 141 -7.36 -2.13 14.32
CA HIS A 141 -6.97 -3.50 14.62
C HIS A 141 -5.93 -4.02 13.60
N GLY A 142 -4.81 -4.54 14.11
CA GLY A 142 -3.70 -5.02 13.31
C GLY A 142 -2.57 -4.02 13.08
N TYR A 143 -2.73 -2.77 13.51
CA TYR A 143 -1.67 -1.77 13.57
C TYR A 143 -1.21 -1.55 15.01
N GLU A 144 0.07 -1.30 15.22
CA GLU A 144 0.68 -1.06 16.52
C GLU A 144 1.85 -0.05 16.45
N GLY A 145 2.29 0.40 17.61
CA GLY A 145 3.42 1.33 17.75
C GLY A 145 3.05 2.80 17.55
N ARG A 146 4.07 3.66 17.64
CA ARG A 146 3.93 5.12 17.49
C ARG A 146 3.52 5.45 16.06
N GLY A 147 2.40 6.16 15.88
CA GLY A 147 1.86 6.51 14.55
C GLY A 147 1.25 5.32 13.79
N CYS A 148 0.98 4.20 14.46
CA CYS A 148 0.36 3.00 13.88
C CYS A 148 1.08 2.50 12.61
N VAL A 149 2.42 2.52 12.64
CA VAL A 149 3.28 2.19 11.48
C VAL A 149 3.58 0.71 11.38
N ASN A 150 3.63 0.05 12.54
CA ASN A 150 4.00 -1.34 12.62
C ASN A 150 2.75 -2.20 12.53
N CYS A 151 2.86 -3.35 11.86
CA CYS A 151 1.79 -4.33 11.88
C CYS A 151 1.93 -5.19 13.12
N GLN A 152 0.80 -5.55 13.71
CA GLN A 152 0.76 -6.38 14.90
C GLN A 152 1.46 -7.72 14.65
N LYS A 153 2.60 -7.94 15.30
CA LYS A 153 3.53 -9.05 15.03
C LYS A 153 2.93 -10.45 15.16
N SER A 154 1.81 -10.61 15.89
CA SER A 154 1.16 -11.90 16.15
C SER A 154 0.10 -12.27 15.10
N SER A 155 -0.52 -11.29 14.46
CA SER A 155 -1.78 -11.49 13.72
C SER A 155 -1.82 -10.84 12.35
N HIS A 156 -0.97 -9.85 12.05
CA HIS A 156 -1.03 -9.05 10.83
C HIS A 156 0.32 -8.90 10.15
N GLY A 157 0.33 -9.02 8.82
CA GLY A 157 1.49 -8.79 7.97
C GLY A 157 1.33 -7.55 7.10
N ARG A 158 2.44 -7.11 6.50
CA ARG A 158 2.41 -6.03 5.49
C ARG A 158 1.96 -6.56 4.14
N VAL A 159 1.14 -5.77 3.46
CA VAL A 159 0.73 -6.05 2.08
C VAL A 159 1.91 -5.80 1.14
N THR A 160 2.03 -6.61 0.08
CA THR A 160 3.17 -6.54 -0.85
C THR A 160 3.19 -5.25 -1.67
N ASN A 161 2.02 -4.79 -2.14
CA ASN A 161 1.86 -3.58 -2.95
C ASN A 161 1.91 -2.28 -2.15
N ASN A 162 1.83 -2.36 -0.81
CA ASN A 162 1.80 -1.19 0.05
C ASN A 162 2.57 -1.44 1.36
N PRO A 163 3.74 -0.80 1.55
CA PRO A 163 4.56 -0.88 2.76
C PRO A 163 3.82 -0.67 4.07
N PHE A 164 2.79 0.17 4.04
CA PHE A 164 2.14 0.70 5.23
C PHE A 164 0.76 0.14 5.46
N ALA A 165 0.26 -0.71 4.56
CA ALA A 165 -0.98 -1.41 4.81
C ALA A 165 -0.68 -2.70 5.58
N CYS A 166 -1.37 -2.88 6.70
CA CYS A 166 -1.37 -4.11 7.47
C CYS A 166 -2.63 -4.89 7.15
N ALA A 167 -2.51 -6.20 7.01
CA ALA A 167 -3.67 -7.04 6.83
C ALA A 167 -3.49 -8.42 7.50
N ALA A 168 -4.62 -9.04 7.82
CA ALA A 168 -4.67 -10.19 8.70
C ALA A 168 -4.00 -11.43 8.10
N CYS A 169 -3.27 -12.14 8.94
CA CYS A 169 -2.68 -13.43 8.63
C CYS A 169 -3.70 -14.54 8.80
N ALA A 170 -3.81 -15.45 7.82
CA ALA A 170 -4.65 -16.62 8.05
C ALA A 170 -4.07 -17.46 9.21
N GLN A 171 -4.91 -17.80 10.17
CA GLN A 171 -4.48 -18.51 11.37
C GLN A 171 -4.39 -20.03 11.13
N ARG A 172 -5.26 -20.56 10.26
CA ARG A 172 -5.39 -22.00 9.99
C ARG A 172 -4.23 -22.54 9.13
N PRO A 173 -3.63 -23.70 9.49
CA PRO A 173 -2.47 -24.28 8.78
C PRO A 173 -2.74 -24.60 7.30
N PHE A 174 -3.94 -25.07 6.97
CA PHE A 174 -4.31 -25.36 5.58
C PHE A 174 -4.28 -24.12 4.67
N ARG A 175 -4.84 -22.98 5.15
CA ARG A 175 -4.72 -21.68 4.47
C ARG A 175 -3.26 -21.22 4.36
N LYS A 176 -2.35 -21.75 5.20
CA LYS A 176 -0.90 -21.51 5.09
C LYS A 176 -0.28 -22.20 3.90
N VAL A 177 -0.47 -23.51 3.82
CA VAL A 177 0.02 -24.31 2.70
C VAL A 177 -0.54 -23.77 1.39
N PHE A 178 -1.84 -23.47 1.36
CA PHE A 178 -2.47 -22.95 0.16
C PHE A 178 -1.88 -21.62 -0.31
N GLN A 179 -1.67 -20.64 0.58
CA GLN A 179 -1.06 -19.36 0.21
C GLN A 179 0.37 -19.55 -0.33
N TRP A 180 1.14 -20.48 0.25
CA TRP A 180 2.46 -20.83 -0.26
C TRP A 180 2.42 -21.45 -1.64
N THR A 181 1.57 -22.45 -1.83
CA THR A 181 1.37 -23.09 -3.13
C THR A 181 0.94 -22.05 -4.15
N TRP A 182 0.02 -21.15 -3.78
CA TRP A 182 -0.42 -20.07 -4.64
C TRP A 182 0.73 -19.14 -5.05
N PHE A 183 1.59 -18.73 -4.11
CA PHE A 183 2.75 -17.88 -4.42
C PHE A 183 3.76 -18.54 -5.35
N ILE A 184 4.12 -19.79 -5.06
CA ILE A 184 5.06 -20.55 -5.90
C ILE A 184 4.44 -20.79 -7.28
N LEU A 185 3.15 -21.14 -7.31
CA LEU A 185 2.40 -21.39 -8.54
C LEU A 185 2.22 -20.12 -9.37
N GLN A 186 2.04 -18.96 -8.74
CA GLN A 186 1.93 -17.68 -9.42
C GLN A 186 3.24 -17.37 -10.15
N ASN A 187 4.38 -17.37 -9.44
CA ASN A 187 5.68 -17.08 -10.06
C ASN A 187 6.11 -18.15 -11.07
N SER A 188 5.94 -19.43 -10.73
CA SER A 188 6.31 -20.55 -11.61
C SER A 188 5.38 -20.66 -12.82
N GLY A 189 4.07 -20.45 -12.64
CA GLY A 189 3.08 -20.55 -13.70
C GLY A 189 3.29 -19.48 -14.77
N ILE A 190 3.64 -18.28 -14.34
CA ILE A 190 3.97 -17.16 -15.22
C ILE A 190 5.21 -17.42 -16.04
N PHE A 191 6.25 -17.89 -15.37
CA PHE A 191 7.47 -18.27 -16.02
C PHE A 191 7.24 -19.43 -16.99
N ALA A 192 6.46 -20.44 -16.59
CA ALA A 192 6.11 -21.57 -17.43
C ALA A 192 5.29 -21.16 -18.65
N ILE A 193 4.32 -20.24 -18.53
CA ILE A 193 3.56 -19.72 -19.68
C ILE A 193 4.49 -18.99 -20.64
N SER A 194 5.36 -18.13 -20.11
CA SER A 194 6.32 -17.35 -20.91
C SER A 194 7.34 -18.27 -21.62
N ALA A 195 7.86 -19.27 -20.91
CA ALA A 195 8.75 -20.29 -21.46
C ALA A 195 8.04 -21.16 -22.50
N SER A 196 6.78 -21.54 -22.25
CA SER A 196 5.98 -22.32 -23.21
C SER A 196 5.75 -21.55 -24.51
N GLY A 197 5.58 -20.22 -24.45
CA GLY A 197 5.51 -19.37 -25.64
C GLY A 197 6.76 -19.45 -26.51
N VAL A 198 7.94 -19.50 -25.89
CA VAL A 198 9.23 -19.66 -26.57
C VAL A 198 9.43 -21.08 -27.13
N LEU A 199 8.91 -22.09 -26.45
CA LEU A 199 9.02 -23.49 -26.89
C LEU A 199 8.04 -23.86 -28.01
N MET A 200 6.87 -23.21 -28.05
CA MET A 200 5.80 -23.53 -28.99
C MET A 200 5.79 -22.62 -30.23
N VAL A 201 6.96 -22.13 -30.66
CA VAL A 201 7.10 -21.30 -31.86
C VAL A 201 7.00 -22.16 -33.11
N GLU A 202 5.81 -22.66 -33.39
CA GLU A 202 5.39 -22.99 -34.76
C GLU A 202 4.99 -21.67 -35.45
N GLN A 203 5.32 -21.56 -36.75
CA GLN A 203 5.33 -20.30 -37.52
C GLN A 203 4.02 -19.47 -37.51
N GLU A 204 2.87 -20.04 -37.13
CA GLU A 204 1.58 -19.34 -37.16
C GLU A 204 1.18 -18.61 -35.86
N SER A 205 1.93 -18.80 -34.76
CA SER A 205 1.51 -18.32 -33.42
C SER A 205 1.77 -16.81 -33.14
N TYR A 206 2.32 -16.05 -34.09
CA TYR A 206 2.81 -14.67 -33.88
C TYR A 206 1.74 -13.67 -33.39
N LYS A 207 0.45 -13.86 -33.74
CA LYS A 207 -0.64 -12.96 -33.28
C LYS A 207 -0.90 -13.05 -31.78
N SER A 208 -0.61 -14.20 -31.16
CA SER A 208 -0.85 -14.43 -29.73
C SER A 208 0.12 -13.65 -28.85
N THR A 209 1.37 -13.50 -29.29
CA THR A 209 2.45 -12.86 -28.52
C THR A 209 2.21 -11.37 -28.33
N ILE A 210 1.79 -10.66 -29.39
CA ILE A 210 1.52 -9.21 -29.33
C ILE A 210 0.39 -8.92 -28.33
N LEU A 211 -0.72 -9.66 -28.43
CA LEU A 211 -1.86 -9.52 -27.53
C LEU A 211 -1.49 -9.83 -26.09
N THR A 212 -0.66 -10.85 -25.86
CA THR A 212 -0.17 -11.23 -24.54
C THR A 212 0.68 -10.10 -23.94
N ASN A 213 1.63 -9.54 -24.70
CA ASN A 213 2.48 -8.43 -24.25
C ASN A 213 1.69 -7.14 -23.95
N GLN A 214 0.67 -6.85 -24.76
CA GLN A 214 -0.24 -5.73 -24.54
C GLN A 214 -1.10 -5.94 -23.29
N LEU A 215 -1.69 -7.13 -23.13
CA LEU A 215 -2.49 -7.49 -21.97
C LEU A 215 -1.68 -7.36 -20.68
N MET A 216 -0.46 -7.87 -20.67
CA MET A 216 0.48 -7.74 -19.55
C MET A 216 0.72 -6.28 -19.15
N SER A 217 0.92 -5.41 -20.15
CA SER A 217 1.13 -3.98 -19.89
C SER A 217 -0.14 -3.31 -19.35
N TYR A 218 -1.32 -3.68 -19.86
CA TYR A 218 -2.60 -3.16 -19.36
C TYR A 218 -2.85 -3.57 -17.91
N VAL A 219 -2.52 -4.82 -17.58
CA VAL A 219 -2.77 -5.36 -16.25
C VAL A 219 -1.87 -4.71 -15.19
N THR A 220 -0.59 -4.47 -15.51
CA THR A 220 0.32 -3.74 -14.60
C THR A 220 -0.13 -2.30 -14.33
N VAL A 221 -0.91 -1.70 -15.24
CA VAL A 221 -1.50 -0.38 -15.05
C VAL A 221 -2.84 -0.47 -14.30
N SER A 222 -3.67 -1.46 -14.62
CA SER A 222 -5.00 -1.57 -14.03
C SER A 222 -4.95 -1.91 -12.55
N LEU A 223 -3.94 -2.64 -12.07
CA LEU A 223 -3.81 -2.98 -10.65
C LEU A 223 -3.63 -1.75 -9.75
N PRO A 224 -2.67 -0.82 -10.00
CA PRO A 224 -2.56 0.43 -9.25
C PRO A 224 -3.82 1.28 -9.30
N VAL A 225 -4.45 1.40 -10.48
CA VAL A 225 -5.67 2.19 -10.67
C VAL A 225 -6.80 1.59 -9.83
N LEU A 226 -7.00 0.28 -9.92
CA LEU A 226 -7.99 -0.46 -9.14
C LEU A 226 -7.73 -0.30 -7.64
N THR A 227 -6.47 -0.42 -7.23
CA THR A 227 -6.05 -0.24 -5.83
C THR A 227 -6.32 1.20 -5.36
N ALA A 228 -6.08 2.22 -6.21
CA ALA A 228 -6.36 3.62 -5.92
C ALA A 228 -7.86 3.87 -5.74
N VAL A 229 -8.68 3.31 -6.65
CA VAL A 229 -10.13 3.37 -6.55
C VAL A 229 -10.58 2.72 -5.24
N MET A 230 -10.08 1.53 -4.91
CA MET A 230 -10.44 0.81 -3.68
C MET A 230 -10.04 1.55 -2.40
N TYR A 231 -8.97 2.34 -2.43
CA TYR A 231 -8.57 3.17 -1.28
C TYR A 231 -9.25 4.53 -1.20
N SER A 232 -9.97 4.95 -2.25
CA SER A 232 -10.70 6.21 -2.24
C SER A 232 -11.88 6.20 -1.26
N GLN A 233 -12.17 7.36 -0.66
CA GLN A 233 -13.34 7.52 0.21
C GLN A 233 -14.65 7.26 -0.55
N THR A 234 -14.69 7.62 -1.83
CA THR A 234 -15.83 7.39 -2.71
C THR A 234 -16.18 5.91 -2.82
N PHE A 235 -15.18 5.04 -2.97
CA PHE A 235 -15.39 3.59 -3.04
C PHE A 235 -15.95 3.01 -1.74
N ARG A 236 -15.49 3.50 -0.58
CA ARG A 236 -16.04 3.09 0.73
C ARG A 236 -17.53 3.44 0.86
N ASN A 237 -17.96 4.52 0.23
CA ASN A 237 -19.35 4.96 0.22
C ASN A 237 -20.19 4.30 -0.89
N THR A 238 -19.57 3.46 -1.74
CA THR A 238 -20.28 2.77 -2.84
C THR A 238 -20.91 1.47 -2.33
N ALA A 239 -22.01 1.04 -2.96
CA ALA A 239 -22.73 -0.19 -2.59
C ALA A 239 -21.82 -1.43 -2.56
N GLU A 240 -22.07 -2.34 -1.61
CA GLU A 240 -21.32 -3.58 -1.38
C GLU A 240 -21.12 -4.42 -2.66
N ILE A 241 -22.10 -4.45 -3.56
CA ILE A 241 -22.05 -5.18 -4.83
C ILE A 241 -20.89 -4.71 -5.72
N VAL A 242 -20.62 -3.40 -5.76
CA VAL A 242 -19.53 -2.83 -6.56
C VAL A 242 -18.18 -3.16 -5.92
N GLN A 243 -18.13 -3.22 -4.59
CA GLN A 243 -16.93 -3.62 -3.86
C GLN A 243 -16.57 -5.09 -4.14
N ASP A 244 -17.56 -5.98 -4.06
CA ASP A 244 -17.39 -7.41 -4.37
C ASP A 244 -16.97 -7.65 -5.82
N LEU A 245 -17.56 -6.91 -6.77
CA LEU A 245 -17.19 -7.00 -8.18
C LEU A 245 -15.73 -6.57 -8.39
N LEU A 246 -15.31 -5.43 -7.83
CA LEU A 246 -13.96 -4.91 -7.99
C LEU A 246 -12.92 -5.81 -7.29
N HIS A 247 -13.24 -6.38 -6.14
CA HIS A 247 -12.41 -7.40 -5.49
C HIS A 247 -12.28 -8.67 -6.33
N THR A 248 -13.37 -9.10 -6.98
CA THR A 248 -13.34 -10.26 -7.88
C THR A 248 -12.52 -10.00 -9.14
N LEU A 249 -12.56 -8.77 -9.66
CA LEU A 249 -11.72 -8.33 -10.79
C LEU A 249 -10.25 -8.17 -10.41
N GLN A 250 -9.94 -7.93 -9.14
CA GLN A 250 -8.56 -7.85 -8.67
C GLN A 250 -7.82 -9.18 -8.82
N ILE A 251 -8.47 -10.32 -8.62
CA ILE A 251 -7.84 -11.65 -8.73
C ILE A 251 -7.23 -11.90 -10.12
N PRO A 252 -7.98 -11.80 -11.24
CA PRO A 252 -7.41 -12.01 -12.57
C PRO A 252 -6.37 -10.94 -12.93
N VAL A 253 -6.55 -9.71 -12.44
CA VAL A 253 -5.58 -8.62 -12.60
C VAL A 253 -4.29 -8.92 -11.84
N GLU A 254 -4.33 -9.44 -10.62
CA GLU A 254 -3.14 -9.83 -9.87
C GLU A 254 -2.44 -11.03 -10.48
N ILE A 255 -3.20 -12.02 -10.96
CA ILE A 255 -2.67 -13.19 -11.67
C ILE A 255 -1.94 -12.72 -12.95
N ALA A 256 -2.56 -11.81 -13.69
CA ALA A 256 -1.94 -11.30 -14.89
C ALA A 256 -0.81 -10.29 -14.59
N ASP A 257 -0.85 -9.48 -13.52
CA ASP A 257 0.20 -8.52 -13.15
C ASP A 257 1.47 -9.23 -12.74
N SER A 258 1.33 -10.41 -12.13
CA SER A 258 2.48 -11.23 -11.80
C SER A 258 3.25 -11.77 -13.02
N GLY A 259 2.75 -11.64 -14.27
CA GLY A 259 3.54 -11.94 -15.47
C GLY A 259 2.90 -12.85 -16.53
N GLY A 260 1.62 -13.26 -16.40
CA GLY A 260 1.05 -14.34 -17.21
C GLY A 260 -0.24 -13.93 -17.89
N GLY A 261 -0.17 -13.63 -19.18
CA GLY A 261 -1.35 -13.51 -20.02
C GLY A 261 -1.99 -14.89 -20.16
N LEU A 262 -2.96 -15.17 -19.28
CA LEU A 262 -3.85 -16.31 -19.45
C LEU A 262 -4.59 -16.16 -20.79
N ALA A 263 -4.69 -17.27 -21.50
CA ALA A 263 -5.37 -17.43 -22.78
C ALA A 263 -6.88 -17.09 -22.71
N CYS A 264 -7.23 -15.81 -22.55
CA CYS A 264 -8.58 -15.32 -22.84
C CYS A 264 -8.91 -15.45 -24.33
N SER A 265 -7.93 -15.73 -25.21
CA SER A 265 -8.22 -15.90 -26.64
C SER A 265 -9.04 -17.16 -26.97
N HIS A 266 -9.02 -18.22 -26.16
CA HIS A 266 -9.86 -19.41 -26.41
C HIS A 266 -11.24 -19.30 -25.77
N THR A 267 -11.36 -18.64 -24.61
CA THR A 267 -12.66 -18.43 -23.93
C THR A 267 -13.48 -17.33 -24.58
N VAL A 268 -12.84 -16.24 -25.05
CA VAL A 268 -13.52 -15.14 -25.76
C VAL A 268 -13.92 -15.55 -27.19
N LYS A 269 -13.11 -16.35 -27.89
CA LYS A 269 -13.53 -16.93 -29.17
C LYS A 269 -14.75 -17.86 -29.02
N ARG A 270 -14.90 -18.56 -27.88
CA ARG A 270 -16.11 -19.36 -27.60
C ARG A 270 -17.32 -18.49 -27.26
N SER A 271 -17.12 -17.38 -26.53
CA SER A 271 -18.22 -16.46 -26.19
C SER A 271 -18.71 -15.64 -27.39
N ILE A 272 -17.86 -15.36 -28.39
CA ILE A 272 -18.25 -14.64 -29.61
C ILE A 272 -18.76 -15.59 -30.71
N LYS A 273 -18.24 -16.83 -30.79
CA LYS A 273 -18.77 -17.84 -31.74
C LYS A 273 -20.16 -18.36 -31.37
N ASN A 274 -20.58 -18.28 -30.11
CA ASN A 274 -21.95 -18.65 -29.73
C ASN A 274 -23.04 -17.65 -30.16
N SER A 275 -22.67 -16.57 -30.87
CA SER A 275 -23.64 -15.65 -31.50
C SER A 275 -23.63 -15.66 -33.03
N GLN A 276 -22.88 -16.54 -33.69
CA GLN A 276 -22.98 -16.73 -35.14
C GLN A 276 -22.92 -18.20 -35.56
N ALA A 277 -24.12 -18.69 -35.91
CA ALA A 277 -24.47 -19.70 -36.91
C ALA A 277 -24.15 -21.19 -36.67
N HIS A 278 -25.24 -21.95 -36.84
CA HIS A 278 -25.32 -23.32 -37.32
C HIS A 278 -24.30 -23.65 -38.43
N GLY A 279 -23.79 -24.88 -38.39
CA GLY A 279 -23.53 -25.66 -39.61
C GLY A 279 -22.08 -26.00 -39.93
N PHE A 280 -21.85 -27.31 -40.02
CA PHE A 280 -20.87 -28.03 -40.84
C PHE A 280 -19.50 -28.47 -40.27
N LEU A 281 -19.29 -29.78 -40.48
CA LEU A 281 -18.15 -30.64 -40.17
C LEU A 281 -16.89 -30.28 -40.99
N SER A 282 -15.69 -30.48 -40.45
CA SER A 282 -14.95 -31.76 -40.57
C SER A 282 -13.45 -31.61 -40.24
N SER A 283 -12.95 -32.64 -39.54
CA SER A 283 -11.62 -33.27 -39.55
C SER A 283 -10.34 -32.49 -39.94
N GLY A 284 -9.33 -32.63 -39.08
CA GLY A 284 -7.93 -32.80 -39.53
C GLY A 284 -6.86 -32.36 -38.54
N ILE A 285 -6.00 -33.32 -38.18
CA ILE A 285 -4.63 -33.23 -37.64
C ILE A 285 -4.47 -33.55 -36.14
N ILE A 286 -4.14 -34.84 -35.95
CA ILE A 286 -3.49 -35.45 -34.81
C ILE A 286 -1.98 -35.22 -34.98
N SER A 287 -1.30 -34.78 -33.91
CA SER A 287 0.05 -35.25 -33.49
C SER A 287 0.92 -34.13 -32.89
N SER A 288 0.66 -33.77 -31.63
CA SER A 288 1.65 -33.25 -30.66
C SER A 288 0.97 -32.87 -29.33
N SER A 289 0.44 -33.86 -28.59
CA SER A 289 -0.30 -33.58 -27.34
C SER A 289 -0.30 -34.75 -26.35
N ILE A 290 0.84 -34.99 -25.70
CA ILE A 290 0.89 -35.89 -24.53
C ILE A 290 1.30 -35.14 -23.24
N ILE A 291 2.01 -34.01 -23.33
CA ILE A 291 2.43 -33.26 -22.15
C ILE A 291 1.48 -32.09 -21.80
N THR A 292 0.84 -31.47 -22.79
CA THR A 292 -0.07 -30.31 -22.63
C THR A 292 -1.54 -30.69 -22.33
N SER A 293 -2.01 -31.89 -22.72
CA SER A 293 -3.43 -32.25 -22.63
C SER A 293 -3.90 -32.73 -21.24
N ARG A 294 -2.97 -33.12 -20.35
CA ARG A 294 -3.33 -33.64 -19.01
C ARG A 294 -3.02 -32.69 -17.86
N LEU A 295 -1.97 -31.88 -17.96
CA LEU A 295 -1.54 -30.99 -16.87
C LEU A 295 -2.31 -29.66 -16.85
N LEU A 296 -2.53 -29.02 -18.00
CA LEU A 296 -3.19 -27.70 -18.06
C LEU A 296 -4.68 -27.73 -17.68
N PRO A 297 -5.52 -28.66 -18.18
CA PRO A 297 -6.93 -28.70 -17.82
C PRO A 297 -7.14 -29.03 -16.34
N GLY A 298 -6.31 -29.91 -15.77
CA GLY A 298 -6.33 -30.25 -14.34
C GLY A 298 -5.98 -29.05 -13.47
N MET A 299 -4.92 -28.31 -13.81
CA MET A 299 -4.53 -27.10 -13.08
C MET A 299 -5.62 -26.01 -13.19
N MET A 300 -6.23 -25.86 -14.38
CA MET A 300 -7.29 -24.88 -14.63
C MET A 300 -8.61 -25.22 -13.92
N LEU A 301 -8.99 -26.51 -13.85
CA LEU A 301 -10.18 -26.94 -13.11
C LEU A 301 -9.98 -26.75 -11.60
N VAL A 302 -8.78 -27.02 -11.09
CA VAL A 302 -8.42 -26.77 -9.69
C VAL A 302 -8.43 -25.27 -9.40
N LEU A 303 -7.80 -24.43 -10.23
CA LEU A 303 -7.82 -22.97 -10.07
C LEU A 303 -9.25 -22.40 -10.12
N ALA A 304 -10.10 -22.88 -11.03
CA ALA A 304 -11.48 -22.41 -11.18
C ALA A 304 -12.44 -22.91 -10.08
N ALA A 305 -12.25 -24.14 -9.57
CA ALA A 305 -13.02 -24.69 -8.46
C ALA A 305 -12.62 -24.02 -7.13
N VAL A 306 -11.33 -23.75 -6.95
CA VAL A 306 -10.78 -23.04 -5.79
C VAL A 306 -11.21 -21.57 -5.78
N ALA A 307 -11.16 -20.88 -6.93
CA ALA A 307 -11.64 -19.50 -7.04
C ALA A 307 -13.14 -19.38 -6.72
N ARG A 308 -13.96 -20.42 -7.01
CA ARG A 308 -15.40 -20.44 -6.70
C ARG A 308 -15.72 -20.77 -5.23
N ALA A 309 -14.87 -21.52 -4.54
CA ALA A 309 -15.14 -21.94 -3.15
C ALA A 309 -14.85 -20.86 -2.09
N GLU A 310 -14.06 -19.82 -2.42
CA GLU A 310 -13.51 -18.88 -1.42
C GLU A 310 -13.89 -17.39 -1.61
N VAL A 311 -14.88 -17.09 -2.46
CA VAL A 311 -15.50 -15.74 -2.64
C VAL A 311 -16.10 -15.15 -1.35
N LYS A 312 -16.00 -15.80 -0.19
CA LYS A 312 -16.52 -15.25 1.09
C LYS A 312 -15.45 -14.74 2.07
N ASP A 313 -14.14 -14.88 1.78
CA ASP A 313 -13.07 -14.51 2.73
C ASP A 313 -11.87 -13.81 2.02
N TYR A 314 -12.12 -12.60 1.48
CA TYR A 314 -11.23 -11.87 0.55
C TYR A 314 -9.91 -11.27 1.12
N ARG A 315 -9.45 -11.65 2.32
CA ARG A 315 -8.20 -11.10 2.91
C ARG A 315 -6.94 -11.92 2.56
N PHE A 316 -6.77 -12.28 1.29
CA PHE A 316 -5.78 -13.30 0.89
C PHE A 316 -4.33 -12.79 0.77
N ASN A 317 -4.13 -11.53 0.39
CA ASN A 317 -2.81 -11.02 -0.06
C ASN A 317 -1.99 -10.29 1.00
N ALA A 318 -2.48 -10.37 2.23
CA ALA A 318 -2.11 -9.54 3.35
C ALA A 318 -0.85 -9.95 4.11
N CYS A 319 -0.59 -11.26 4.15
CA CYS A 319 0.30 -11.84 5.14
C CYS A 319 1.36 -12.76 4.52
N TRP A 320 2.10 -12.22 3.56
CA TRP A 320 3.29 -12.86 3.00
C TRP A 320 4.47 -12.78 3.99
N VAL A 321 4.63 -11.61 4.62
CA VAL A 321 5.79 -11.26 5.49
C VAL A 321 5.82 -12.08 6.78
N LEU A 322 4.67 -12.48 7.32
CA LEU A 322 4.59 -13.20 8.60
C LEU A 322 4.68 -14.74 8.46
N ARG A 323 4.88 -15.30 7.25
CA ARG A 323 4.95 -16.76 7.04
C ARG A 323 6.23 -17.28 6.40
N LEU A 324 6.95 -16.43 5.64
CA LEU A 324 8.39 -16.60 5.54
C LEU A 324 9.02 -16.70 6.94
N HIS A 325 8.45 -16.00 7.91
CA HIS A 325 8.76 -16.01 9.34
C HIS A 325 9.00 -17.38 10.00
N GLN A 326 8.25 -18.45 9.66
CA GLN A 326 8.47 -19.76 10.30
C GLN A 326 9.55 -20.59 9.60
N ILE A 327 9.67 -20.48 8.28
CA ILE A 327 10.70 -21.18 7.49
C ILE A 327 12.02 -20.43 7.59
N CYS A 328 12.04 -19.12 7.44
CA CYS A 328 13.22 -18.29 7.73
C CYS A 328 13.67 -18.48 9.17
N ARG A 329 12.77 -18.63 10.16
CA ARG A 329 13.18 -19.00 11.52
C ARG A 329 13.75 -20.41 11.61
N TYR A 330 13.26 -21.36 10.82
CA TYR A 330 13.83 -22.71 10.68
C TYR A 330 15.21 -22.70 10.00
N ILE A 331 15.45 -21.74 9.11
CA ILE A 331 16.71 -21.52 8.37
C ILE A 331 17.62 -20.46 9.07
N GLY A 332 17.19 -19.89 10.20
CA GLY A 332 17.94 -18.85 10.94
C GLY A 332 17.90 -17.42 10.36
N LEU A 333 17.11 -17.15 9.32
CA LEU A 333 16.91 -15.82 8.72
C LEU A 333 15.95 -14.95 9.55
N LYS A 334 16.33 -13.68 9.81
CA LYS A 334 15.50 -12.69 10.52
C LYS A 334 14.24 -12.33 9.73
N LYS A 335 13.17 -11.96 10.46
CA LYS A 335 11.80 -11.68 10.01
C LYS A 335 11.70 -10.36 9.20
N THR A 336 12.38 -10.30 8.07
CA THR A 336 12.53 -9.06 7.31
C THR A 336 11.88 -9.19 5.94
N LEU A 337 11.36 -8.08 5.43
CA LEU A 337 10.90 -7.99 4.04
C LEU A 337 11.99 -8.41 3.05
N TYR A 338 13.24 -8.09 3.39
CA TYR A 338 14.42 -8.53 2.68
C TYR A 338 14.45 -10.04 2.47
N GLY A 339 14.04 -10.84 3.47
CA GLY A 339 13.91 -12.29 3.30
C GLY A 339 12.94 -12.66 2.17
N THR A 340 11.82 -11.96 2.03
CA THR A 340 10.84 -12.21 0.95
C THR A 340 11.42 -11.85 -0.40
N ASP A 341 12.14 -10.73 -0.49
CA ASP A 341 12.80 -10.29 -1.72
C ASP A 341 13.92 -11.27 -2.13
N VAL A 342 14.68 -11.79 -1.16
CA VAL A 342 15.72 -12.82 -1.38
C VAL A 342 15.10 -14.13 -1.85
N VAL A 343 14.02 -14.60 -1.23
CA VAL A 343 13.34 -15.83 -1.67
C VAL A 343 12.77 -15.67 -3.07
N PHE A 344 12.21 -14.50 -3.40
CA PHE A 344 11.75 -14.20 -4.76
C PHE A 344 12.92 -14.25 -5.76
N ALA A 345 14.02 -13.54 -5.47
CA ALA A 345 15.20 -13.52 -6.33
C ALA A 345 15.80 -14.92 -6.50
N ALA A 346 15.92 -15.69 -5.43
CA ALA A 346 16.39 -17.07 -5.48
C ALA A 346 15.47 -17.96 -6.34
N THR A 347 14.15 -17.83 -6.18
CA THR A 347 13.17 -18.57 -7.00
C THR A 347 13.30 -18.21 -8.47
N ALA A 348 13.42 -16.92 -8.80
CA ALA A 348 13.65 -16.44 -10.15
C ALA A 348 14.93 -16.99 -10.77
N LEU A 349 16.05 -16.94 -10.03
CA LEU A 349 17.34 -17.49 -10.47
C LEU A 349 17.27 -18.99 -10.70
N CYS A 350 16.63 -19.75 -9.80
CA CYS A 350 16.43 -21.19 -9.96
C CYS A 350 15.59 -21.51 -11.21
N LEU A 351 14.49 -20.79 -11.44
CA LEU A 351 13.65 -20.97 -12.63
C LEU A 351 14.42 -20.66 -13.92
N MET A 352 15.19 -19.57 -13.94
CA MET A 352 16.07 -19.24 -15.07
C MET A 352 17.14 -20.30 -15.29
N ALA A 353 17.77 -20.81 -14.23
CA ALA A 353 18.79 -21.86 -14.34
C ALA A 353 18.20 -23.16 -14.92
N ILE A 354 17.01 -23.56 -14.45
CA ILE A 354 16.29 -24.73 -14.97
C ILE A 354 15.96 -24.53 -16.46
N LEU A 355 15.42 -23.38 -16.85
CA LEU A 355 15.11 -23.12 -18.27
C LEU A 355 16.36 -23.07 -19.13
N GLY A 356 17.45 -22.49 -18.61
CA GLY A 356 18.73 -22.42 -19.30
C GLY A 356 19.35 -23.79 -19.52
N TRP A 357 19.14 -24.70 -18.58
CA TRP A 357 19.56 -26.10 -18.69
C TRP A 357 18.69 -26.91 -19.64
N LEU A 358 17.37 -26.69 -19.63
CA LEU A 358 16.42 -27.47 -20.44
C LEU A 358 16.31 -27.01 -21.90
N VAL A 359 16.52 -25.71 -22.17
CA VAL A 359 16.23 -25.10 -23.49
C VAL A 359 17.51 -24.48 -24.04
N ASP A 360 17.83 -23.27 -23.61
CA ASP A 360 19.09 -22.61 -23.88
C ASP A 360 19.26 -21.41 -22.95
N PHE A 361 20.51 -21.05 -22.68
CA PHE A 361 20.88 -19.93 -21.81
C PHE A 361 20.22 -18.62 -22.23
N TRP A 362 20.11 -18.33 -23.54
CA TRP A 362 19.61 -17.04 -24.02
C TRP A 362 18.10 -16.93 -23.89
N SER A 363 17.35 -17.99 -24.20
CA SER A 363 15.92 -18.04 -23.93
C SER A 363 15.63 -17.86 -22.44
N ALA A 364 16.45 -18.46 -21.57
CA ALA A 364 16.32 -18.26 -20.14
C ALA A 364 16.58 -16.82 -19.69
N VAL A 365 17.60 -16.15 -20.24
CA VAL A 365 17.88 -14.74 -19.98
C VAL A 365 16.74 -13.85 -20.49
N VAL A 366 16.26 -14.08 -21.71
CA VAL A 366 15.17 -13.31 -22.33
C VAL A 366 13.88 -13.42 -21.52
N VAL A 367 13.44 -14.65 -21.23
CA VAL A 367 12.22 -14.91 -20.46
C VAL A 367 12.40 -14.42 -19.03
N GLY A 368 13.51 -14.77 -18.39
CA GLY A 368 13.81 -14.41 -17.02
C GLY A 368 13.83 -12.90 -16.78
N PHE A 369 14.50 -12.13 -17.64
CA PHE A 369 14.58 -10.68 -17.46
C PHE A 369 13.24 -10.01 -17.71
N ASN A 370 12.46 -10.46 -18.69
CA ASN A 370 11.14 -9.89 -18.94
C ASN A 370 10.13 -10.18 -17.82
N CYS A 371 10.23 -11.35 -17.18
CA CYS A 371 9.34 -11.72 -16.09
C CYS A 371 9.78 -11.13 -14.74
N PHE A 372 11.07 -11.24 -14.39
CA PHE A 372 11.52 -11.01 -13.03
C PHE A 372 12.12 -9.61 -12.82
N LEU A 373 12.74 -8.98 -13.83
CA LEU A 373 13.44 -7.71 -13.66
C LEU A 373 12.51 -6.54 -13.25
N PRO A 374 11.30 -6.39 -13.82
CA PRO A 374 10.32 -5.40 -13.33
C PRO A 374 9.96 -5.62 -11.86
N ARG A 375 9.83 -6.89 -11.44
CA ARG A 375 9.50 -7.24 -10.05
C ARG A 375 10.67 -7.01 -9.10
N ILE A 376 11.91 -7.23 -9.53
CA ILE A 376 13.11 -6.85 -8.77
C ILE A 376 13.13 -5.33 -8.56
N CYS A 377 12.83 -4.53 -9.59
CA CYS A 377 12.73 -3.07 -9.45
C CYS A 377 11.62 -2.66 -8.47
N PHE A 378 10.48 -3.35 -8.51
CA PHE A 378 9.42 -3.18 -7.54
C PHE A 378 9.90 -3.45 -6.11
N CYS A 379 10.59 -4.57 -5.86
CA CYS A 379 11.16 -4.90 -4.54
C CYS A 379 12.15 -3.82 -4.06
N LEU A 380 13.08 -3.38 -4.93
CA LEU A 380 14.04 -2.32 -4.62
C LEU A 380 13.36 -0.98 -4.32
N GLY A 381 12.31 -0.64 -5.05
CA GLY A 381 11.59 0.62 -4.88
C GLY A 381 10.87 0.74 -3.54
N ARG A 382 10.43 -0.39 -2.97
CA ARG A 382 9.80 -0.40 -1.64
C ARG A 382 10.75 0.08 -0.55
N HIS A 383 12.05 -0.23 -0.67
CA HIS A 383 13.07 0.22 0.28
C HIS A 383 13.31 1.74 0.23
N LEU A 384 12.87 2.42 -0.84
CA LEU A 384 13.00 3.87 -1.00
C LEU A 384 11.84 4.66 -0.38
N VAL A 385 10.78 3.98 0.09
CA VAL A 385 9.58 4.64 0.57
C VAL A 385 9.75 5.12 2.01
N CYS A 386 9.59 6.43 2.17
CA CYS A 386 9.59 7.10 3.45
C CYS A 386 8.39 8.04 3.56
N TYR A 387 7.88 8.22 4.77
CA TYR A 387 6.88 9.24 5.03
C TYR A 387 7.24 9.99 6.31
N ARG A 388 6.71 11.20 6.44
CA ARG A 388 7.00 12.05 7.60
C ARG A 388 5.86 11.95 8.61
N MET A 389 6.18 11.50 9.82
CA MET A 389 5.19 11.30 10.89
C MET A 389 4.84 12.63 11.60
N LEU A 390 5.85 13.50 11.76
CA LEU A 390 5.70 14.81 12.38
C LEU A 390 5.83 15.94 11.35
N PRO A 391 5.11 17.06 11.52
CA PRO A 391 5.34 18.27 10.73
C PRO A 391 6.82 18.70 10.79
N GLN A 392 7.33 19.32 9.72
CA GLN A 392 8.74 19.78 9.66
C GLN A 392 9.09 20.72 10.82
N ALA A 393 8.14 21.56 11.23
CA ALA A 393 8.30 22.49 12.34
C ALA A 393 8.53 21.81 13.71
N GLN A 394 8.20 20.51 13.84
CA GLN A 394 8.28 19.76 15.10
C GLN A 394 9.39 18.69 15.08
N GLY A 395 10.39 18.84 14.20
CA GLY A 395 11.53 17.93 14.10
C GLY A 395 11.44 16.90 12.97
N GLY A 396 10.30 16.82 12.27
CA GLY A 396 10.21 16.18 10.96
C GLY A 396 10.68 14.72 10.87
N GLU A 397 10.45 13.92 11.93
CA GLU A 397 10.85 12.52 11.99
C GLU A 397 10.34 11.76 10.75
N MET A 398 11.29 11.35 9.91
CA MET A 398 11.03 10.54 8.73
C MET A 398 10.98 9.09 9.17
N VAL A 399 9.83 8.47 9.00
CA VAL A 399 9.65 7.05 9.24
C VAL A 399 9.59 6.36 7.91
N CYS A 400 10.62 5.57 7.66
CA CYS A 400 10.64 4.69 6.50
C CYS A 400 10.17 3.34 6.97
N GLY A 401 9.10 2.84 6.34
CA GLY A 401 8.37 1.70 6.87
C GLY A 401 9.28 0.51 7.18
N PHE A 402 10.39 0.34 6.46
CA PHE A 402 11.24 -0.83 6.52
C PHE A 402 12.47 -0.71 7.44
N GLU A 403 12.64 0.39 8.16
CA GLU A 403 13.91 0.76 8.80
C GLU A 403 14.23 0.00 10.11
N GLU A 404 13.25 -0.64 10.78
CA GLU A 404 13.53 -1.39 12.01
C GLU A 404 14.44 -2.62 11.79
N ASP A 405 14.56 -3.14 10.56
CA ASP A 405 15.43 -4.29 10.25
C ASP A 405 16.07 -4.29 8.83
N ALA A 406 15.96 -3.19 8.06
CA ALA A 406 16.49 -3.16 6.68
C ALA A 406 18.02 -3.01 6.64
N HIS A 407 18.71 -4.07 6.24
CA HIS A 407 20.16 -4.10 6.01
C HIS A 407 20.61 -3.38 4.73
N ILE A 408 19.70 -2.97 3.84
CA ILE A 408 20.05 -2.28 2.59
C ILE A 408 19.91 -0.76 2.79
N PRO A 409 21.01 0.02 2.75
CA PRO A 409 20.93 1.46 2.75
C PRO A 409 20.12 1.97 1.54
N LYS A 410 19.28 2.98 1.75
CA LYS A 410 18.46 3.60 0.67
C LYS A 410 19.28 4.01 -0.56
N PRO A 411 20.48 4.62 -0.43
CA PRO A 411 21.33 4.91 -1.58
C PRO A 411 21.71 3.66 -2.36
N MET A 412 21.98 2.55 -1.66
CA MET A 412 22.29 1.27 -2.29
C MET A 412 21.09 0.70 -3.04
N ALA A 413 19.88 0.76 -2.46
CA ALA A 413 18.65 0.34 -3.15
C ALA A 413 18.40 1.16 -4.44
N CYS A 414 18.65 2.47 -4.39
CA CYS A 414 18.55 3.36 -5.54
C CYS A 414 19.58 3.00 -6.63
N VAL A 415 20.85 2.83 -6.25
CA VAL A 415 21.91 2.40 -7.18
C VAL A 415 21.60 1.04 -7.79
N MET A 416 21.18 0.06 -6.99
CA MET A 416 20.78 -1.27 -7.50
C MET A 416 19.62 -1.16 -8.48
N MET A 417 18.64 -0.29 -8.23
CA MET A 417 17.54 -0.08 -9.16
C MET A 417 18.06 0.50 -10.49
N VAL A 418 18.88 1.55 -10.47
CA VAL A 418 19.49 2.12 -11.69
C VAL A 418 20.29 1.06 -12.44
N VAL A 419 21.09 0.24 -11.73
CA VAL A 419 21.82 -0.88 -12.32
C VAL A 419 20.85 -1.88 -12.97
N CYS A 420 19.72 -2.21 -12.35
CA CYS A 420 18.72 -3.07 -12.98
C CYS A 420 18.23 -2.49 -14.31
N PHE A 421 17.92 -1.19 -14.40
CA PHE A 421 17.52 -0.54 -15.65
C PHE A 421 18.61 -0.63 -16.73
N LEU A 422 19.86 -0.34 -16.36
CA LEU A 422 21.00 -0.41 -17.27
C LEU A 422 21.30 -1.83 -17.74
N VAL A 423 21.24 -2.81 -16.84
CA VAL A 423 21.42 -4.23 -17.16
C VAL A 423 20.30 -4.73 -18.05
N GLY A 424 19.05 -4.37 -17.78
CA GLY A 424 17.90 -4.73 -18.62
C GLY A 424 18.02 -4.20 -20.04
N ALA A 425 18.33 -2.90 -20.19
CA ALA A 425 18.52 -2.28 -21.50
C ALA A 425 19.78 -2.79 -22.23
N GLY A 426 20.90 -2.88 -21.50
CA GLY A 426 22.18 -3.32 -22.04
C GLY A 426 22.14 -4.78 -22.50
N MET A 427 21.52 -5.66 -21.73
CA MET A 427 21.34 -7.08 -22.09
C MET A 427 20.57 -7.21 -23.40
N TRP A 428 19.45 -6.48 -23.54
CA TRP A 428 18.68 -6.51 -24.79
C TRP A 428 19.43 -5.89 -25.97
N ALA A 429 20.16 -4.79 -25.75
CA ALA A 429 21.00 -4.20 -26.80
C ALA A 429 22.09 -5.18 -27.28
N VAL A 430 22.70 -5.93 -26.36
CA VAL A 430 23.67 -7.00 -26.68
C VAL A 430 23.00 -8.13 -27.45
N LEU A 431 21.85 -8.62 -26.99
CA LEU A 431 21.08 -9.67 -27.68
C LEU A 431 20.74 -9.29 -29.13
N LEU A 432 20.27 -8.07 -29.33
CA LEU A 432 19.88 -7.57 -30.65
C LEU A 432 21.07 -7.36 -31.59
N ARG A 433 22.24 -6.98 -31.05
CA ARG A 433 23.48 -6.82 -31.84
C ARG A 433 24.13 -8.14 -32.21
N TYR A 434 24.28 -9.06 -31.25
CA TYR A 434 25.04 -10.30 -31.45
C TYR A 434 24.26 -11.39 -32.19
N ARG A 435 22.92 -11.40 -32.06
CA ARG A 435 22.08 -12.45 -32.64
C ARG A 435 21.11 -11.96 -33.71
N GLY A 436 21.41 -10.81 -34.33
CA GLY A 436 20.67 -10.32 -35.50
C GLY A 436 20.55 -11.36 -36.62
N ASP A 437 21.55 -12.26 -36.72
CA ASP A 437 21.64 -13.31 -37.75
C ASP A 437 21.55 -14.76 -37.23
N SER A 438 21.58 -15.01 -35.91
CA SER A 438 21.64 -16.39 -35.35
C SER A 438 20.49 -16.73 -34.39
N SER A 439 19.38 -17.19 -34.98
CA SER A 439 18.58 -18.39 -34.63
C SER A 439 18.34 -18.81 -33.16
N SER A 440 18.39 -17.95 -32.13
CA SER A 440 17.77 -18.33 -30.85
C SER A 440 16.25 -18.17 -30.97
N PRO A 441 15.47 -19.26 -30.83
CA PRO A 441 14.01 -19.21 -30.99
C PRO A 441 13.34 -18.18 -30.09
N GLY A 442 13.86 -17.98 -28.86
CA GLY A 442 13.32 -17.01 -27.91
C GLY A 442 13.50 -15.54 -28.31
N VAL A 443 14.63 -15.16 -28.90
CA VAL A 443 14.85 -13.79 -29.35
C VAL A 443 13.99 -13.50 -30.57
N MET A 444 13.92 -14.46 -31.51
CA MET A 444 13.02 -14.34 -32.65
C MET A 444 11.56 -14.26 -32.20
N TYR A 445 11.12 -15.08 -31.24
CA TYR A 445 9.74 -15.07 -30.77
C TYR A 445 9.23 -13.68 -30.36
N LEU A 446 10.04 -12.93 -29.61
CA LEU A 446 9.66 -11.59 -29.15
C LEU A 446 9.87 -10.52 -30.23
N THR A 447 10.89 -10.65 -31.07
CA THR A 447 11.25 -9.62 -32.04
C THR A 447 10.54 -9.74 -33.39
N ASN A 448 9.99 -10.92 -33.71
CA ASN A 448 9.35 -11.21 -35.01
C ASN A 448 8.02 -10.44 -35.20
N ALA A 449 7.47 -9.88 -34.13
CA ALA A 449 6.33 -8.98 -34.19
C ALA A 449 6.69 -7.58 -34.73
N TYR A 450 7.96 -7.20 -34.68
CA TYR A 450 8.42 -5.86 -35.00
C TYR A 450 8.98 -5.75 -36.42
N THR A 451 8.93 -4.54 -36.99
CA THR A 451 9.70 -4.23 -38.20
C THR A 451 11.21 -4.36 -37.91
N THR A 452 12.00 -4.65 -38.94
CA THR A 452 13.46 -4.83 -38.81
C THR A 452 14.14 -3.59 -38.21
N GLU A 453 13.65 -2.40 -38.55
CA GLU A 453 14.12 -1.11 -38.04
C GLU A 453 13.74 -0.87 -36.57
N CYS A 454 12.62 -1.44 -36.12
CA CYS A 454 12.10 -1.25 -34.76
C CYS A 454 12.37 -2.41 -33.81
N ARG A 455 13.34 -3.30 -34.10
CA ARG A 455 13.69 -4.41 -33.17
C ARG A 455 14.10 -3.93 -31.77
N MET A 456 14.69 -2.73 -31.67
CA MET A 456 15.05 -2.08 -30.40
C MET A 456 13.83 -1.71 -29.54
N TRP A 457 12.62 -1.76 -30.09
CA TRP A 457 11.39 -1.45 -29.37
C TRP A 457 11.17 -2.33 -28.14
N GLU A 458 11.69 -3.56 -28.13
CA GLU A 458 11.60 -4.46 -26.98
C GLU A 458 12.29 -3.89 -25.73
N ILE A 459 13.38 -3.12 -25.90
CA ILE A 459 14.02 -2.39 -24.80
C ILE A 459 13.03 -1.38 -24.19
N THR A 460 12.34 -0.61 -25.03
CA THR A 460 11.32 0.35 -24.60
C THR A 460 10.19 -0.34 -23.84
N VAL A 461 9.73 -1.50 -24.32
CA VAL A 461 8.69 -2.30 -23.66
C VAL A 461 9.14 -2.74 -22.26
N LEU A 462 10.36 -3.26 -22.12
CA LEU A 462 10.90 -3.68 -20.83
C LEU A 462 11.08 -2.48 -19.88
N LEU A 463 11.72 -1.40 -20.35
CA LEU A 463 11.96 -0.19 -19.56
C LEU A 463 10.65 0.42 -19.07
N ARG A 464 9.59 0.42 -19.89
CA ARG A 464 8.26 0.85 -19.49
C ARG A 464 7.69 0.00 -18.35
N LYS A 465 7.76 -1.34 -18.45
CA LYS A 465 7.29 -2.25 -17.39
C LYS A 465 8.04 -2.00 -16.08
N MET A 466 9.37 -1.86 -16.16
CA MET A 466 10.21 -1.56 -15.00
C MET A 466 9.88 -0.20 -14.38
N ALA A 467 9.66 0.84 -15.20
CA ALA A 467 9.30 2.17 -14.74
C ALA A 467 7.94 2.18 -14.03
N LEU A 468 6.92 1.53 -14.61
CA LEU A 468 5.61 1.40 -13.97
C LEU A 468 5.72 0.68 -12.62
N MET A 469 6.45 -0.43 -12.57
CA MET A 469 6.69 -1.17 -11.33
C MET A 469 7.48 -0.36 -10.29
N ALA A 470 8.49 0.40 -10.70
CA ALA A 470 9.26 1.26 -9.82
C ALA A 470 8.39 2.40 -9.26
N VAL A 471 7.60 3.08 -10.09
CA VAL A 471 6.66 4.13 -9.66
C VAL A 471 5.65 3.58 -8.65
N ASN A 472 5.08 2.41 -8.91
CA ASN A 472 4.14 1.75 -8.00
C ASN A 472 4.76 1.42 -6.64
N ALA A 473 6.05 1.07 -6.63
CA ALA A 473 6.76 0.77 -5.41
C ALA A 473 7.15 2.02 -4.62
N ILE A 474 7.68 3.05 -5.30
CA ILE A 474 8.21 4.28 -4.69
C ILE A 474 7.10 5.22 -4.23
N LEU A 475 6.00 5.28 -5.00
CA LEU A 475 4.85 6.14 -4.73
C LEU A 475 3.65 5.26 -4.36
N PRO A 476 3.59 4.70 -3.14
CA PRO A 476 2.44 3.90 -2.76
C PRO A 476 1.20 4.78 -2.74
N VAL A 477 0.13 4.22 -3.29
CA VAL A 477 -1.15 4.90 -3.50
C VAL A 477 -1.73 5.52 -2.23
N THR A 478 -1.49 4.92 -1.06
CA THR A 478 -2.02 5.45 0.20
C THR A 478 -1.33 6.72 0.70
N LEU A 479 -0.13 7.03 0.19
CA LEU A 479 0.59 8.25 0.52
C LEU A 479 0.50 9.30 -0.59
N HIS A 480 0.67 8.87 -1.84
CA HIS A 480 0.88 9.75 -2.98
C HIS A 480 0.04 9.35 -4.19
N ALA A 481 -1.26 9.06 -3.99
CA ALA A 481 -2.17 8.65 -5.06
C ALA A 481 -2.11 9.57 -6.30
N SER A 482 -2.18 10.89 -6.11
CA SER A 482 -2.16 11.85 -7.22
C SER A 482 -0.86 11.80 -8.02
N MET A 483 0.29 11.88 -7.34
CA MET A 483 1.61 11.81 -7.98
C MET A 483 1.83 10.46 -8.67
N GLN A 484 1.43 9.35 -8.03
CA GLN A 484 1.51 8.03 -8.63
C GLN A 484 0.72 7.96 -9.95
N MET A 485 -0.54 8.40 -9.92
CA MET A 485 -1.43 8.40 -11.10
C MET A 485 -0.92 9.34 -12.19
N GLU A 486 -0.37 10.49 -11.83
CA GLU A 486 0.26 11.42 -12.76
C GLU A 486 1.49 10.79 -13.43
N CYS A 487 2.41 10.20 -12.65
CA CYS A 487 3.60 9.52 -13.19
C CYS A 487 3.23 8.34 -14.10
N ILE A 488 2.28 7.50 -13.69
CA ILE A 488 1.78 6.39 -14.52
C ILE A 488 1.19 6.94 -15.83
N SER A 489 0.36 7.99 -15.76
CA SER A 489 -0.25 8.60 -16.94
C SER A 489 0.80 9.18 -17.88
N MET A 490 1.83 9.85 -17.36
CA MET A 490 2.95 10.35 -18.17
C MET A 490 3.71 9.21 -18.86
N ILE A 491 4.03 8.12 -18.15
CA ILE A 491 4.72 6.95 -18.74
C ILE A 491 3.88 6.36 -19.89
N LEU A 492 2.57 6.23 -19.69
CA LEU A 492 1.66 5.68 -20.70
C LEU A 492 1.48 6.62 -21.89
N LEU A 493 1.38 7.92 -21.65
CA LEU A 493 1.27 8.92 -22.71
C LEU A 493 2.55 8.93 -23.58
N ILE A 494 3.73 8.95 -22.95
CA ILE A 494 5.01 8.86 -23.67
C ILE A 494 5.06 7.56 -24.49
N SER A 495 4.66 6.45 -23.88
CA SER A 495 4.63 5.15 -24.55
C SER A 495 3.67 5.13 -25.74
N LEU A 496 2.51 5.78 -25.63
CA LEU A 496 1.52 5.89 -26.70
C LEU A 496 2.05 6.76 -27.84
N VAL A 497 2.65 7.91 -27.52
CA VAL A 497 3.25 8.82 -28.51
C VAL A 497 4.38 8.10 -29.25
N MET A 498 5.28 7.42 -28.53
CA MET A 498 6.35 6.65 -29.15
C MET A 498 5.79 5.51 -30.03
N ASN A 499 4.76 4.78 -29.56
CA ASN A 499 4.15 3.70 -30.34
C ASN A 499 3.50 4.22 -31.63
N HIS A 500 2.82 5.36 -31.55
CA HIS A 500 2.21 6.01 -32.71
C HIS A 500 3.26 6.51 -33.71
N ARG A 501 4.37 7.10 -33.22
CA ARG A 501 5.44 7.65 -34.07
C ARG A 501 6.29 6.56 -34.73
N CYS A 502 6.62 5.50 -34.00
CA CYS A 502 7.47 4.43 -34.50
C CYS A 502 6.71 3.37 -35.29
N ALA A 503 5.40 3.22 -35.07
CA ALA A 503 4.57 2.17 -35.65
C ALA A 503 5.31 0.81 -35.69
N PRO A 504 5.80 0.31 -34.53
CA PRO A 504 6.85 -0.71 -34.50
C PRO A 504 6.38 -2.08 -35.00
N TYR A 505 5.07 -2.30 -35.11
CA TYR A 505 4.46 -3.57 -35.50
C TYR A 505 4.26 -3.65 -37.01
N VAL A 506 4.54 -4.82 -37.59
CA VAL A 506 4.30 -5.07 -39.01
C VAL A 506 2.79 -5.02 -39.30
N SER A 507 2.35 -4.08 -40.13
CA SER A 507 0.98 -4.06 -40.65
C SER A 507 0.81 -5.25 -41.60
N LYS A 508 0.02 -6.24 -41.21
CA LYS A 508 -0.37 -7.36 -42.08
C LYS A 508 -1.76 -7.14 -42.63
#